data_AF-A0AAV5QC34-F1
#
_entry.id   AF-A0AAV5QC34-F1
#
_cell.length_a   1.000
_cell.length_b   1.000
_cell.length_c   1.000
_cell.angle_alpha   90.00
_cell.angle_beta   90.00
_cell.angle_gamma   90.00
#
_symmetry.space_group_name_H-M   'P 1'
#
loop_
_entity.id
_entity.type
_entity.pdbx_description
1 polymer ?
#
loop_
_entity_poly.entity_id
_entity_poly.type
_entity_poly.pdbx_seq_one_letter_code
_entity_poly.pdbx_strand_id
1 'polypeptide(L)'
;MPTPSGILPNYHIPPLTARQITRELNKLNPDTLHNLVKMWLTLHQTQPKISSRDTQADVDVVCKGHLKKVDQLKRQYSKNQFKKKIIDHILIDFWPNGLNTLQLAQIDVQTLIERPNVYSWMSSTAKIVNNLDPLSISSISNIDELQDYIFSLDSQSFLNNFIKNLSNLYLTHIYISRHPRLPLFLMRIQMYEKIQRYHLNFKNKTRIQFENDFQNHLLNADNKSALKVRNSKGKAQQQIVTSKPHYILLPFSSPHVIYSCQNNFSAENVNVAQGNELLTTNSVDDLTTKLLLQTLESTISSSSSSSSSSIPSSFGNGIQIRLFNDTDNKVPLKNLNSIFLLKGISRFGKSLGAWIPYADGQVDVDVLSSGGDSVLINPGGFFEPDHASRGTEAAKERQKVSALRFKGSARPIKTRQLFETVVTEHDQHSKDQDLVILDDEKNEIERMSDPYSSIIPIRQIDFELKGSVNLARKNNKKKVKREITVSLKFLGSDIYGGLHELADQGFLDAYTAPNWITGEEGIKGGIIKNGKLN
;
A
#
# COMPACT_ATOMS: atom_id res chain seq x y z
N MET A 1 -32.44 1.08 -5.54
CA MET A 1 -31.85 -0.14 -6.12
C MET A 1 -31.76 -1.20 -5.02
N PRO A 2 -32.21 -2.44 -5.25
CA PRO A 2 -32.01 -3.51 -4.28
C PRO A 2 -30.51 -3.70 -4.06
N THR A 3 -30.07 -3.60 -2.81
CA THR A 3 -28.66 -3.85 -2.44
C THR A 3 -28.32 -5.30 -2.82
N PRO A 4 -27.26 -5.54 -3.62
CA PRO A 4 -26.88 -6.91 -3.97
C PRO A 4 -26.63 -7.72 -2.70
N SER A 5 -27.05 -8.97 -2.71
CA SER A 5 -26.97 -9.90 -1.59
C SER A 5 -25.51 -10.21 -1.25
N GLY A 6 -24.85 -9.32 -0.50
CA GLY A 6 -23.42 -9.46 -0.19
C GLY A 6 -22.68 -8.16 0.10
N ILE A 7 -23.27 -6.98 -0.11
CA ILE A 7 -22.61 -5.71 0.26
C ILE A 7 -23.20 -5.17 1.55
N LEU A 8 -22.32 -4.80 2.49
CA LEU A 8 -22.78 -4.04 3.66
C LEU A 8 -23.03 -2.60 3.24
N PRO A 9 -24.18 -2.04 3.62
CA PRO A 9 -24.45 -0.63 3.38
C PRO A 9 -23.57 0.27 4.27
N ASN A 10 -23.39 1.51 3.85
CA ASN A 10 -22.63 2.54 4.59
C ASN A 10 -23.17 2.82 6.00
N TYR A 11 -24.46 2.60 6.23
CA TYR A 11 -25.13 2.80 7.52
C TYR A 11 -25.02 1.61 8.47
N HIS A 12 -24.39 0.50 8.05
CA HIS A 12 -24.18 -0.65 8.91
C HIS A 12 -23.20 -0.29 10.04
N ILE A 13 -23.49 -0.73 11.26
CA ILE A 13 -22.60 -0.54 12.41
C ILE A 13 -22.00 -1.91 12.74
N PRO A 14 -20.71 -2.13 12.47
CA PRO A 14 -20.08 -3.40 12.83
C PRO A 14 -19.97 -3.54 14.36
N PRO A 15 -20.01 -4.77 14.89
CA PRO A 15 -19.94 -5.03 16.33
C PRO A 15 -18.50 -4.87 16.83
N LEU A 16 -18.00 -3.64 16.86
CA LEU A 16 -16.68 -3.30 17.40
C LEU A 16 -16.78 -2.86 18.86
N THR A 17 -15.80 -3.25 19.66
CA THR A 17 -15.72 -2.82 21.07
C THR A 17 -15.30 -1.34 21.12
N ALA A 18 -15.82 -0.56 22.08
CA ALA A 18 -15.42 0.83 22.28
C ALA A 18 -13.88 1.02 22.32
N ARG A 19 -13.15 0.08 22.96
CA ARG A 19 -11.69 0.06 22.97
C ARG A 19 -11.05 -0.01 21.58
N GLN A 20 -11.64 -0.77 20.66
CA GLN A 20 -11.15 -0.86 19.28
C GLN A 20 -11.39 0.46 18.55
N ILE A 21 -12.58 1.06 18.69
CA ILE A 21 -12.90 2.36 18.11
C ILE A 21 -11.97 3.45 18.64
N THR A 22 -11.71 3.49 19.95
CA THR A 22 -10.75 4.40 20.57
C THR A 22 -9.35 4.21 20.01
N ARG A 23 -8.91 2.97 19.74
CA ARG A 23 -7.60 2.71 19.13
C ARG A 23 -7.52 3.25 17.71
N GLU A 24 -8.57 3.08 16.90
CA GLU A 24 -8.62 3.62 15.53
C GLU A 24 -8.62 5.15 15.51
N LEU A 25 -9.46 5.79 16.33
CA LEU A 25 -9.50 7.25 16.44
C LEU A 25 -8.19 7.84 17.01
N ASN A 26 -7.48 7.10 17.86
CA ASN A 26 -6.18 7.52 18.37
C ASN A 26 -5.06 7.51 17.32
N LYS A 27 -5.25 6.84 16.17
CA LYS A 27 -4.28 6.94 15.08
C LYS A 27 -4.29 8.34 14.48
N LEU A 28 -5.44 8.96 14.31
CA LEU A 28 -5.58 10.24 13.60
C LEU A 28 -4.95 11.44 14.32
N ASN A 29 -4.49 12.41 13.55
CA ASN A 29 -4.09 13.71 14.08
C ASN A 29 -5.29 14.51 14.63
N PRO A 30 -5.08 15.40 15.63
CA PRO A 30 -6.19 16.12 16.27
C PRO A 30 -6.95 17.04 15.30
N ASP A 31 -6.22 17.69 14.39
CA ASP A 31 -6.80 18.61 13.41
C ASP A 31 -7.62 17.85 12.34
N THR A 32 -7.17 16.68 11.94
CA THR A 32 -7.88 15.85 10.96
C THR A 32 -9.08 15.15 11.57
N LEU A 33 -8.98 14.71 12.83
CA LEU A 33 -10.11 14.22 13.62
C LEU A 33 -11.21 15.29 13.75
N HIS A 34 -10.85 16.56 13.99
CA HIS A 34 -11.80 17.68 14.01
C HIS A 34 -12.52 17.84 12.66
N ASN A 35 -11.77 17.83 11.55
CA ASN A 35 -12.34 17.96 10.21
C ASN A 35 -13.26 16.77 9.84
N LEU A 36 -12.86 15.54 10.19
CA LEU A 36 -13.66 14.34 9.96
C LEU A 36 -14.97 14.38 10.75
N VAL A 37 -14.94 14.78 12.03
CA VAL A 37 -16.16 14.89 12.84
C VAL A 37 -17.10 15.95 12.27
N LYS A 38 -16.58 17.11 11.82
CA LYS A 38 -17.38 18.11 11.12
C LYS A 38 -18.05 17.53 9.88
N MET A 39 -17.28 16.84 9.04
CA MET A 39 -17.80 16.18 7.85
C MET A 39 -18.89 15.15 8.20
N TRP A 40 -18.69 14.35 9.25
CA TRP A 40 -19.66 13.33 9.66
C TRP A 40 -20.98 13.90 10.15
N LEU A 41 -20.96 15.07 10.80
CA LEU A 41 -22.18 15.77 11.22
C LEU A 41 -22.94 16.39 10.05
N THR A 42 -22.25 16.71 8.95
CA THR A 42 -22.86 17.25 7.72
C THR A 42 -23.40 16.19 6.76
N LEU A 43 -22.80 15.00 6.74
CA LEU A 43 -23.19 13.93 5.82
C LEU A 43 -24.34 13.09 6.40
N HIS A 44 -25.47 13.04 5.69
CA HIS A 44 -26.66 12.27 6.11
C HIS A 44 -26.38 10.79 6.44
N GLN A 45 -25.42 10.16 5.77
CA GLN A 45 -25.11 8.74 5.99
C GLN A 45 -24.38 8.47 7.32
N THR A 46 -23.74 9.48 7.89
CA THR A 46 -22.90 9.38 9.10
C THR A 46 -23.48 10.11 10.30
N GLN A 47 -24.63 10.79 10.12
CA GLN A 47 -25.32 11.47 11.21
C GLN A 47 -25.69 10.49 12.34
N PRO A 48 -25.66 10.96 13.59
CA PRO A 48 -25.99 10.14 14.75
C PRO A 48 -27.47 9.74 14.74
N LYS A 49 -27.76 8.48 15.06
CA LYS A 49 -29.14 7.98 15.18
C LYS A 49 -29.62 8.20 16.61
N ILE A 50 -30.56 9.13 16.79
CA ILE A 50 -31.10 9.52 18.10
C ILE A 50 -32.22 8.55 18.50
N SER A 51 -33.22 8.34 17.65
CA SER A 51 -34.26 7.31 17.79
C SER A 51 -34.87 6.94 16.42
N SER A 52 -35.49 5.76 16.33
CA SER A 52 -36.15 5.27 15.10
C SER A 52 -37.46 5.99 14.74
N ARG A 53 -37.86 7.02 15.51
CA ARG A 53 -39.11 7.78 15.34
C ARG A 53 -38.91 9.28 15.07
N ASP A 54 -37.68 9.77 15.01
CA ASP A 54 -37.40 11.20 14.93
C ASP A 54 -37.43 11.72 13.49
N THR A 55 -37.78 12.99 13.31
CA THR A 55 -37.79 13.65 12.00
C THR A 55 -36.38 14.10 11.64
N GLN A 56 -36.03 14.17 10.35
CA GLN A 56 -34.72 14.68 9.90
C GLN A 56 -34.39 16.08 10.46
N ALA A 57 -35.41 16.91 10.68
CA ALA A 57 -35.25 18.24 11.28
C ALA A 57 -34.70 18.18 12.73
N ASP A 58 -35.11 17.18 13.51
CA ASP A 58 -34.65 17.00 14.89
C ASP A 58 -33.16 16.58 14.92
N VAL A 59 -32.77 15.71 13.98
CA VAL A 59 -31.38 15.29 13.77
C VAL A 59 -30.51 16.49 13.39
N ASP A 60 -30.98 17.37 12.51
CA ASP A 60 -30.22 18.54 12.06
C ASP A 60 -30.00 19.57 13.19
N VAL A 61 -30.98 19.75 14.08
CA VAL A 61 -30.83 20.62 15.27
C VAL A 61 -29.75 20.07 16.21
N VAL A 62 -29.78 18.77 16.47
CA VAL A 62 -28.78 18.09 17.31
C VAL A 62 -27.38 18.17 16.68
N CYS A 63 -27.26 17.90 15.38
CA CYS A 63 -26.00 18.01 14.63
C CYS A 63 -25.42 19.43 14.69
N LYS A 64 -26.25 20.48 14.57
CA LYS A 64 -25.82 21.88 14.73
C LYS A 64 -25.34 22.17 16.15
N GLY A 65 -26.00 21.62 17.16
CA GLY A 65 -25.57 21.70 18.56
C GLY A 65 -24.20 21.06 18.78
N HIS A 66 -24.01 19.85 18.26
CA HIS A 66 -22.74 19.12 18.32
C HIS A 66 -21.61 19.84 17.57
N LEU A 67 -21.89 20.42 16.40
CA LEU A 67 -20.91 21.18 15.63
C LEU A 67 -20.36 22.38 16.43
N LYS A 68 -21.25 23.14 17.08
CA LYS A 68 -20.84 24.24 17.97
C LYS A 68 -19.99 23.75 19.14
N LYS A 69 -20.36 22.62 19.75
CA LYS A 69 -19.60 22.00 20.85
C LYS A 69 -18.20 21.58 20.40
N VAL A 70 -18.07 20.96 19.23
CA VAL A 70 -16.78 20.54 18.65
C VAL A 70 -15.86 21.75 18.42
N ASP A 71 -16.40 22.86 17.92
CA ASP A 71 -15.63 24.08 17.72
C ASP A 71 -15.24 24.78 19.03
N GLN A 72 -16.12 24.75 20.03
CA GLN A 72 -15.78 25.24 21.38
C GLN A 72 -14.66 24.42 22.01
N LEU A 73 -14.70 23.09 21.90
CA LEU A 73 -13.66 22.20 22.41
C LEU A 73 -12.29 22.49 21.78
N LYS A 74 -12.25 22.75 20.46
CA LYS A 74 -10.99 23.08 19.77
C LYS A 74 -10.38 24.39 20.26
N ARG A 75 -11.22 25.38 20.64
CA ARG A 75 -10.76 26.67 21.19
C ARG A 75 -10.33 26.59 22.65
N GLN A 76 -10.96 25.73 23.45
CA GLN A 76 -10.74 25.65 24.89
C GLN A 76 -9.54 24.79 25.30
N TYR A 77 -9.17 23.79 24.50
CA TYR A 77 -8.17 22.79 24.89
C TYR A 77 -6.94 22.80 23.98
N SER A 78 -5.77 22.48 24.55
CA SER A 78 -4.56 22.18 23.80
C SER A 78 -4.73 20.89 22.97
N LYS A 79 -3.98 20.75 21.85
CA LYS A 79 -4.12 19.66 20.86
C LYS A 79 -4.29 18.25 21.45
N ASN A 80 -3.44 17.87 22.42
CA ASN A 80 -3.47 16.54 23.04
C ASN A 80 -4.67 16.32 23.96
N GLN A 81 -5.10 17.35 24.68
CA GLN A 81 -6.28 17.29 25.55
C GLN A 81 -7.56 17.29 24.71
N PHE A 82 -7.60 18.10 23.66
CA PHE A 82 -8.69 18.14 22.69
C PHE A 82 -8.94 16.75 22.09
N LYS A 83 -7.90 16.05 21.63
CA LYS A 83 -8.02 14.70 21.07
C LYS A 83 -8.67 13.70 22.03
N LYS A 84 -8.29 13.70 23.31
CA LYS A 84 -8.92 12.81 24.31
C LYS A 84 -10.38 13.16 24.52
N LYS A 85 -10.68 14.46 24.74
CA LYS A 85 -12.04 14.94 25.00
C LYS A 85 -12.99 14.71 23.82
N ILE A 86 -12.53 14.95 22.59
CA ILE A 86 -13.36 14.72 21.41
C ILE A 86 -13.66 13.23 21.21
N ILE A 87 -12.70 12.33 21.47
CA ILE A 87 -12.93 10.88 21.40
C ILE A 87 -13.97 10.44 22.43
N ASP A 88 -13.90 10.96 23.67
CA ASP A 88 -14.89 10.66 24.71
C ASP A 88 -16.29 11.14 24.28
N HIS A 89 -16.41 12.36 23.72
CA HIS A 89 -17.68 12.86 23.19
C HIS A 89 -18.19 12.07 21.98
N ILE A 90 -17.31 11.60 21.10
CA ILE A 90 -17.68 10.74 19.96
C ILE A 90 -18.35 9.45 20.45
N LEU A 91 -17.80 8.82 21.49
CA LEU A 91 -18.27 7.53 21.98
C LEU A 91 -19.51 7.62 22.87
N ILE A 92 -19.66 8.70 23.64
CA ILE A 92 -20.73 8.84 24.63
C ILE A 92 -21.88 9.68 24.09
N ASP A 93 -21.56 10.87 23.56
CA ASP A 93 -22.58 11.86 23.19
C ASP A 93 -23.04 11.68 21.74
N PHE A 94 -22.10 11.55 20.80
CA PHE A 94 -22.42 11.61 19.37
C PHE A 94 -22.86 10.25 18.83
N TRP A 95 -22.08 9.18 19.04
CA TRP A 95 -22.36 7.85 18.48
C TRP A 95 -22.30 6.75 19.55
N PRO A 96 -23.29 6.68 20.47
CA PRO A 96 -23.32 5.70 21.56
C PRO A 96 -23.41 4.24 21.07
N ASN A 97 -24.01 4.02 19.89
CA ASN A 97 -24.14 2.69 19.29
C ASN A 97 -22.88 2.24 18.53
N GLY A 98 -21.84 3.08 18.44
CA GLY A 98 -20.64 2.84 17.65
C GLY A 98 -20.66 3.53 16.28
N LEU A 99 -19.51 3.50 15.61
CA LEU A 99 -19.30 4.13 14.31
C LEU A 99 -19.79 3.22 13.17
N ASN A 100 -20.29 3.82 12.10
CA ASN A 100 -20.72 3.08 10.92
C ASN A 100 -19.52 2.62 10.06
N THR A 101 -19.78 1.72 9.10
CA THR A 101 -18.76 1.20 8.18
C THR A 101 -18.10 2.29 7.33
N LEU A 102 -18.84 3.33 6.96
CA LEU A 102 -18.31 4.46 6.19
C LEU A 102 -17.33 5.33 7.00
N GLN A 103 -17.64 5.64 8.26
CA GLN A 103 -16.80 6.39 9.19
C GLN A 103 -15.50 5.63 9.45
N LEU A 104 -15.60 4.32 9.70
CA LEU A 104 -14.42 3.46 9.86
C LEU A 104 -13.56 3.44 8.59
N ALA A 105 -14.18 3.34 7.41
CA ALA A 105 -13.46 3.41 6.15
C ALA A 105 -12.76 4.77 5.95
N GLN A 106 -13.39 5.88 6.34
CA GLN A 106 -12.82 7.22 6.26
C GLN A 106 -11.66 7.42 7.26
N ILE A 107 -11.76 6.88 8.48
CA ILE A 107 -10.65 6.88 9.46
C ILE A 107 -9.44 6.13 8.91
N ASP A 108 -9.68 4.95 8.34
CA ASP A 108 -8.63 4.09 7.78
C ASP A 108 -7.90 4.76 6.60
N VAL A 109 -8.66 5.32 5.65
CA VAL A 109 -8.09 6.04 4.50
C VAL A 109 -7.35 7.30 4.94
N GLN A 110 -7.90 8.05 5.90
CA GLN A 110 -7.21 9.22 6.43
C GLN A 110 -5.91 8.83 7.16
N THR A 111 -5.92 7.71 7.89
CA THR A 111 -4.72 7.16 8.53
C THR A 111 -3.67 6.75 7.48
N LEU A 112 -4.09 6.20 6.34
CA LEU A 112 -3.20 5.87 5.23
C LEU A 112 -2.50 7.10 4.65
N ILE A 113 -3.26 8.18 4.45
CA ILE A 113 -2.75 9.44 3.89
C ILE A 113 -1.81 10.12 4.89
N GLU A 114 -2.15 10.12 6.18
CA GLU A 114 -1.32 10.69 7.23
C GLU A 114 -0.06 9.89 7.48
N ARG A 115 -0.15 8.56 7.38
CA ARG A 115 0.97 7.65 7.63
C ARG A 115 1.19 6.67 6.48
N PRO A 116 1.88 7.10 5.41
CA PRO A 116 2.13 6.26 4.23
C PRO A 116 3.05 5.06 4.53
N ASN A 117 3.73 5.04 5.69
CA ASN A 117 4.67 4.00 6.11
C ASN A 117 4.04 2.81 6.85
N VAL A 118 2.72 2.84 7.09
CA VAL A 118 2.02 1.81 7.89
C VAL A 118 1.85 0.49 7.14
N TYR A 119 1.68 0.57 5.83
CA TYR A 119 1.35 -0.57 4.98
C TYR A 119 2.52 -0.93 4.08
N SER A 120 2.68 -2.22 3.81
CA SER A 120 3.61 -2.68 2.79
C SER A 120 2.87 -2.89 1.47
N TRP A 121 3.50 -2.56 0.37
CA TRP A 121 2.88 -2.46 -0.96
C TRP A 121 3.60 -3.35 -1.95
N MET A 122 2.82 -4.00 -2.81
CA MET A 122 3.30 -4.70 -4.00
C MET A 122 2.62 -4.14 -5.24
N SER A 123 3.18 -4.44 -6.40
CA SER A 123 2.66 -4.03 -7.69
C SER A 123 2.51 -5.24 -8.62
N SER A 124 1.46 -5.20 -9.43
CA SER A 124 1.26 -6.10 -10.56
C SER A 124 0.96 -5.27 -11.81
N THR A 125 1.43 -5.71 -12.97
CA THR A 125 1.22 -5.02 -14.25
C THR A 125 0.07 -5.65 -15.00
N ALA A 126 -0.90 -4.85 -15.44
CA ALA A 126 -2.00 -5.28 -16.28
C ALA A 126 -1.54 -5.37 -17.74
N LYS A 127 -1.71 -6.54 -18.35
CA LYS A 127 -1.37 -6.79 -19.75
C LYS A 127 -2.52 -7.39 -20.52
N ILE A 128 -2.57 -7.08 -21.81
CA ILE A 128 -3.58 -7.59 -22.75
C ILE A 128 -3.12 -8.98 -23.23
N VAL A 129 -4.01 -9.95 -23.08
CA VAL A 129 -3.79 -11.36 -23.44
C VAL A 129 -4.85 -11.74 -24.48
N ASN A 130 -4.71 -11.23 -25.70
CA ASN A 130 -5.61 -11.58 -26.80
C ASN A 130 -5.12 -12.85 -27.49
N ASN A 131 -6.02 -13.80 -27.79
CA ASN A 131 -5.77 -15.04 -28.54
C ASN A 131 -4.78 -16.06 -27.92
N LEU A 132 -4.57 -16.04 -26.61
CA LEU A 132 -3.74 -17.06 -25.93
C LEU A 132 -4.62 -18.00 -25.10
N ASP A 133 -4.46 -19.30 -25.33
CA ASP A 133 -5.14 -20.32 -24.54
C ASP A 133 -4.72 -20.22 -23.06
N PRO A 134 -5.66 -20.29 -22.09
CA PRO A 134 -5.36 -20.14 -20.66
C PRO A 134 -4.25 -21.06 -20.12
N LEU A 135 -4.03 -22.22 -20.75
CA LEU A 135 -3.02 -23.21 -20.39
C LEU A 135 -1.61 -22.90 -20.96
N SER A 136 -1.51 -22.04 -21.97
CA SER A 136 -0.23 -21.61 -22.55
C SER A 136 0.41 -20.45 -21.79
N ILE A 137 -0.35 -19.77 -20.93
CA ILE A 137 0.05 -18.55 -20.22
C ILE A 137 1.14 -18.82 -19.17
N SER A 138 1.11 -19.99 -18.51
CA SER A 138 2.15 -20.39 -17.55
C SER A 138 3.52 -20.66 -18.20
N SER A 139 3.54 -20.83 -19.52
CA SER A 139 4.74 -21.14 -20.32
C SER A 139 5.30 -19.93 -21.06
N ILE A 140 4.71 -18.74 -20.90
CA ILE A 140 5.20 -17.50 -21.51
C ILE A 140 6.51 -17.12 -20.81
N SER A 141 7.64 -17.41 -21.46
CA SER A 141 8.95 -17.03 -20.97
C SER A 141 9.20 -15.51 -21.04
N ASN A 142 8.46 -14.80 -21.90
CA ASN A 142 8.67 -13.37 -22.18
C ASN A 142 7.40 -12.56 -21.88
N ILE A 143 7.03 -12.44 -20.61
CA ILE A 143 5.90 -11.61 -20.15
C ILE A 143 6.08 -10.15 -20.61
N ASP A 144 7.31 -9.70 -20.79
CA ASP A 144 7.69 -8.34 -21.20
C ASP A 144 7.31 -7.98 -22.65
N GLU A 145 7.03 -8.97 -23.51
CA GLU A 145 6.61 -8.71 -24.89
C GLU A 145 5.12 -8.40 -25.02
N LEU A 146 4.32 -8.70 -23.99
CA LEU A 146 2.88 -8.42 -23.99
C LEU A 146 2.60 -6.92 -23.86
N GLN A 147 1.56 -6.47 -24.56
CA GLN A 147 1.13 -5.08 -24.51
C GLN A 147 0.53 -4.74 -23.15
N ASP A 148 1.03 -3.67 -22.55
CA ASP A 148 0.53 -3.12 -21.29
C ASP A 148 -0.87 -2.51 -21.49
N TYR A 149 -1.79 -2.79 -20.55
CA TYR A 149 -3.12 -2.23 -20.52
C TYR A 149 -3.16 -1.00 -19.61
N ILE A 150 -3.44 0.18 -20.18
CA ILE A 150 -3.58 1.41 -19.41
C ILE A 150 -5.01 1.52 -18.86
N PHE A 151 -5.14 1.74 -17.55
CA PHE A 151 -6.45 1.90 -16.92
C PHE A 151 -7.19 3.15 -17.41
N SER A 152 -8.25 2.93 -18.20
CA SER A 152 -9.27 3.93 -18.56
C SER A 152 -10.63 3.43 -18.08
N LEU A 153 -10.90 3.56 -16.78
CA LEU A 153 -12.10 3.01 -16.15
C LEU A 153 -13.25 4.02 -16.13
N ASP A 154 -14.40 3.65 -16.69
CA ASP A 154 -15.67 4.30 -16.33
C ASP A 154 -16.04 3.90 -14.90
N SER A 155 -15.84 4.84 -13.97
CA SER A 155 -15.88 4.62 -12.52
C SER A 155 -17.18 3.95 -12.02
N GLN A 156 -18.33 4.24 -12.61
CA GLN A 156 -19.62 3.74 -12.14
C GLN A 156 -19.90 2.32 -12.62
N SER A 157 -19.68 2.05 -13.92
CA SER A 157 -19.90 0.73 -14.51
C SER A 157 -18.92 -0.30 -13.96
N PHE A 158 -17.65 0.10 -13.84
CA PHE A 158 -16.61 -0.71 -13.23
C PHE A 158 -16.97 -1.07 -11.77
N LEU A 159 -17.37 -0.09 -10.96
CA LEU A 159 -17.73 -0.31 -9.56
C LEU A 159 -18.91 -1.27 -9.43
N ASN A 160 -19.96 -1.10 -10.23
CA ASN A 160 -21.13 -1.98 -10.18
C ASN A 160 -20.76 -3.44 -10.53
N ASN A 161 -19.93 -3.64 -11.55
CA ASN A 161 -19.47 -4.97 -11.96
C ASN A 161 -18.53 -5.59 -10.92
N PHE A 162 -17.60 -4.80 -10.37
CA PHE A 162 -16.69 -5.23 -9.31
C PHE A 162 -17.45 -5.67 -8.07
N ILE A 163 -18.41 -4.84 -7.66
CA ILE A 163 -19.30 -5.10 -6.52
C ILE A 163 -20.11 -6.36 -6.75
N LYS A 164 -20.70 -6.54 -7.94
CA LYS A 164 -21.49 -7.73 -8.28
C LYS A 164 -20.65 -9.00 -8.16
N ASN A 165 -19.42 -9.00 -8.70
CA ASN A 165 -18.52 -10.14 -8.65
C ASN A 165 -18.09 -10.49 -7.21
N LEU A 166 -17.75 -9.49 -6.38
CA LEU A 166 -17.38 -9.73 -4.98
C LEU A 166 -18.56 -10.13 -4.08
N SER A 167 -19.74 -9.59 -4.33
CA SER A 167 -20.93 -9.81 -3.49
C SER A 167 -21.35 -11.28 -3.43
N ASN A 168 -21.02 -12.08 -4.46
CA ASN A 168 -21.30 -13.50 -4.49
C ASN A 168 -20.42 -14.34 -3.55
N LEU A 169 -19.25 -13.82 -3.15
CA LEU A 169 -18.24 -14.58 -2.42
C LEU A 169 -18.23 -14.24 -0.94
N TYR A 170 -18.21 -12.94 -0.62
CA TYR A 170 -18.07 -12.46 0.75
C TYR A 170 -19.01 -11.31 1.04
N LEU A 171 -19.32 -11.14 2.32
CA LEU A 171 -19.95 -9.92 2.78
C LEU A 171 -18.90 -8.80 2.77
N THR A 172 -19.01 -7.83 1.87
CA THR A 172 -17.97 -6.81 1.65
C THR A 172 -18.48 -5.39 1.81
N HIS A 173 -17.59 -4.49 2.26
CA HIS A 173 -17.79 -3.05 2.21
C HIS A 173 -16.65 -2.46 1.40
N ILE A 174 -16.98 -1.66 0.38
CA ILE A 174 -16.00 -1.05 -0.52
C ILE A 174 -16.14 0.45 -0.39
N TYR A 175 -15.02 1.13 -0.17
CA TYR A 175 -14.92 2.57 -0.11
C TYR A 175 -13.90 3.05 -1.12
N ILE A 176 -14.30 3.98 -1.99
CA ILE A 176 -13.45 4.56 -3.02
C ILE A 176 -13.23 6.04 -2.74
N SER A 177 -11.98 6.48 -2.88
CA SER A 177 -11.59 7.88 -2.75
C SER A 177 -10.44 8.19 -3.71
N ARG A 178 -10.22 9.47 -3.99
CA ARG A 178 -9.00 9.94 -4.66
C ARG A 178 -7.99 10.32 -3.60
N HIS A 179 -6.74 9.98 -3.81
CA HIS A 179 -5.68 10.45 -2.94
C HIS A 179 -5.48 11.97 -3.14
N PRO A 180 -5.30 12.77 -2.08
CA PRO A 180 -5.31 14.24 -2.19
C PRO A 180 -4.09 14.82 -2.90
N ARG A 181 -2.95 14.12 -2.89
CA ARG A 181 -1.67 14.60 -3.45
C ARG A 181 -1.22 13.81 -4.68
N LEU A 182 -1.09 12.49 -4.51
CA LEU A 182 -0.78 11.55 -5.59
C LEU A 182 -1.98 11.34 -6.54
N PRO A 183 -1.77 11.34 -7.87
CA PRO A 183 -2.81 11.05 -8.87
C PRO A 183 -3.12 9.55 -8.94
N LEU A 184 -3.80 9.05 -7.91
CA LEU A 184 -4.24 7.66 -7.82
C LEU A 184 -5.65 7.54 -7.22
N PHE A 185 -6.37 6.51 -7.65
CA PHE A 185 -7.59 6.06 -6.99
C PHE A 185 -7.24 5.08 -5.89
N LEU A 186 -7.87 5.27 -4.74
CA LEU A 186 -7.78 4.37 -3.61
C LEU A 186 -9.10 3.63 -3.43
N MET A 187 -9.02 2.31 -3.38
CA MET A 187 -10.11 1.43 -3.06
C MET A 187 -9.78 0.65 -1.78
N ARG A 188 -10.53 0.93 -0.71
CA ARG A 188 -10.50 0.16 0.54
C ARG A 188 -11.59 -0.91 0.47
N ILE A 189 -11.17 -2.17 0.57
CA ILE A 189 -12.05 -3.34 0.55
C ILE A 189 -11.99 -4.00 1.91
N GLN A 190 -13.12 -4.00 2.60
CA GLN A 190 -13.26 -4.64 3.90
C GLN A 190 -14.16 -5.86 3.76
N MET A 191 -13.63 -7.02 4.12
CA MET A 191 -14.39 -8.27 4.11
C MET A 191 -14.92 -8.57 5.50
N TYR A 192 -16.04 -9.26 5.54
CA TYR A 192 -16.75 -9.64 6.75
C TYR A 192 -17.16 -11.10 6.66
N GLU A 193 -16.93 -11.83 7.74
CA GLU A 193 -17.30 -13.23 7.86
C GLU A 193 -18.49 -13.36 8.80
N LYS A 194 -19.48 -14.17 8.41
CA LYS A 194 -20.63 -14.48 9.25
C LYS A 194 -20.29 -15.68 10.13
N ILE A 195 -20.00 -15.46 11.40
CA ILE A 195 -19.82 -16.53 12.36
C ILE A 195 -21.15 -16.83 13.05
N GLN A 196 -21.63 -18.07 12.90
CA GLN A 196 -22.76 -18.55 13.68
C GLN A 196 -22.24 -19.02 15.04
N ARG A 197 -22.41 -18.20 16.07
CA ARG A 197 -22.19 -18.65 17.45
C ARG A 197 -23.47 -19.27 17.96
N TYR A 198 -23.45 -20.59 18.17
CA TYR A 198 -24.45 -21.26 18.99
C TYR A 198 -24.18 -20.89 20.44
N HIS A 199 -25.03 -20.05 21.02
CA HIS A 199 -25.07 -19.88 22.46
C HIS A 199 -25.56 -21.20 23.07
N LEU A 200 -24.64 -22.09 23.43
CA LEU A 200 -24.93 -23.11 24.43
C LEU A 200 -25.12 -22.35 25.75
N ASN A 201 -26.37 -22.11 26.12
CA ASN A 201 -26.74 -21.57 27.43
C ASN A 201 -26.38 -22.61 28.51
N PHE A 202 -25.10 -22.75 28.84
CA PHE A 202 -24.70 -23.34 30.11
C PHE A 202 -25.00 -22.30 31.18
N LYS A 203 -26.21 -22.36 31.75
CA LYS A 203 -26.47 -21.72 33.04
C LYS A 203 -25.44 -22.31 34.00
N ASN A 204 -24.58 -21.49 34.60
CA ASN A 204 -23.52 -21.90 35.54
C ASN A 204 -23.99 -22.72 36.78
N LYS A 205 -25.29 -23.00 36.93
CA LYS A 205 -25.80 -24.03 37.86
C LYS A 205 -25.54 -25.48 37.41
N THR A 206 -25.32 -25.74 36.12
CA THR A 206 -25.23 -27.12 35.62
C THR A 206 -23.82 -27.71 35.58
N ARG A 207 -22.75 -26.93 35.79
CA ARG A 207 -21.39 -27.53 35.84
C ARG A 207 -21.17 -28.35 37.12
N ILE A 208 -21.72 -27.89 38.25
CA ILE A 208 -21.68 -28.64 39.52
C ILE A 208 -22.67 -29.81 39.50
N GLN A 209 -23.85 -29.63 38.88
CA GLN A 209 -24.81 -30.74 38.72
C GLN A 209 -24.31 -31.79 37.74
N PHE A 210 -23.63 -31.43 36.65
CA PHE A 210 -23.08 -32.41 35.71
C PHE A 210 -21.98 -33.25 36.36
N GLU A 211 -21.08 -32.64 37.14
CA GLU A 211 -20.04 -33.40 37.84
C GLU A 211 -20.64 -34.36 38.88
N ASN A 212 -21.64 -33.90 39.64
CA ASN A 212 -22.36 -34.72 40.61
C ASN A 212 -23.22 -35.81 39.96
N ASP A 213 -23.89 -35.51 38.84
CA ASP A 213 -24.70 -36.45 38.08
C ASP A 213 -23.81 -37.48 37.35
N PHE A 214 -22.63 -37.07 36.88
CA PHE A 214 -21.63 -37.97 36.27
C PHE A 214 -21.02 -38.92 37.31
N GLN A 215 -20.72 -38.42 38.51
CA GLN A 215 -20.30 -39.24 39.65
C GLN A 215 -21.41 -40.22 40.09
N ASN A 216 -22.66 -39.76 40.16
CA ASN A 216 -23.81 -40.61 40.48
C ASN A 216 -24.11 -41.66 39.39
N HIS A 217 -23.80 -41.37 38.13
CA HIS A 217 -23.99 -42.30 37.00
C HIS A 217 -22.86 -43.35 36.91
N LEU A 218 -21.66 -43.03 37.40
CA LEU A 218 -20.58 -44.00 37.59
C LEU A 218 -20.85 -44.95 38.78
N LEU A 219 -21.59 -44.47 39.78
CA LEU A 219 -21.96 -45.27 40.96
C LEU A 219 -23.24 -46.10 40.78
N ASN A 220 -24.16 -45.68 39.91
CA ASN A 220 -25.44 -46.36 39.67
C ASN A 220 -25.60 -46.78 38.20
N ALA A 221 -24.74 -47.68 37.74
CA ALA A 221 -24.73 -48.17 36.36
C ALA A 221 -25.95 -49.03 35.96
N ASP A 222 -26.84 -49.40 36.90
CA ASP A 222 -27.86 -50.44 36.65
C ASP A 222 -29.29 -49.95 36.40
N ASN A 223 -29.61 -48.66 36.46
CA ASN A 223 -30.98 -48.19 36.25
C ASN A 223 -31.15 -47.31 35.00
N LYS A 224 -31.57 -47.95 33.90
CA LYS A 224 -32.03 -47.30 32.66
C LYS A 224 -33.33 -46.52 32.91
N SER A 225 -33.25 -45.20 33.05
CA SER A 225 -34.39 -44.32 32.75
C SER A 225 -33.93 -43.06 32.02
N ALA A 226 -34.43 -42.90 30.80
CA ALA A 226 -34.05 -41.84 29.88
C ALA A 226 -34.66 -40.49 30.30
N LEU A 227 -33.82 -39.52 30.66
CA LEU A 227 -34.22 -38.14 30.90
C LEU A 227 -34.43 -37.40 29.56
N LYS A 228 -35.69 -37.03 29.29
CA LYS A 228 -36.09 -36.11 28.21
C LYS A 228 -35.48 -34.72 28.44
N VAL A 229 -34.43 -34.38 27.69
CA VAL A 229 -33.91 -33.01 27.62
C VAL A 229 -34.89 -32.11 26.85
N ARG A 230 -35.45 -31.11 27.53
CA ARG A 230 -36.25 -30.05 26.89
C ARG A 230 -35.32 -29.17 26.06
N ASN A 231 -35.44 -29.24 24.74
CA ASN A 231 -34.78 -28.32 23.80
C ASN A 231 -35.35 -26.91 23.93
N SER A 232 -34.71 -26.05 24.73
CA SER A 232 -34.91 -24.62 24.63
C SER A 232 -34.25 -24.12 23.34
N LYS A 233 -35.04 -23.65 22.37
CA LYS A 233 -34.56 -23.02 21.12
C LYS A 233 -33.76 -21.75 21.45
N GLY A 234 -32.43 -21.88 21.61
CA GLY A 234 -31.53 -20.73 21.62
C GLY A 234 -31.56 -20.06 20.24
N LYS A 235 -31.89 -18.78 20.17
CA LYS A 235 -31.72 -18.00 18.93
C LYS A 235 -30.22 -17.88 18.67
N ALA A 236 -29.72 -18.50 17.61
CA ALA A 236 -28.36 -18.26 17.12
C ALA A 236 -28.24 -16.78 16.74
N GLN A 237 -27.47 -16.00 17.50
CA GLN A 237 -27.09 -14.65 17.08
C GLN A 237 -25.94 -14.78 16.09
N GLN A 238 -26.22 -14.48 14.82
CA GLN A 238 -25.19 -14.36 13.80
C GLN A 238 -24.32 -13.15 14.14
N GLN A 239 -23.04 -13.37 14.43
CA GLN A 239 -22.09 -12.30 14.67
C GLN A 239 -21.22 -12.13 13.43
N ILE A 240 -21.12 -10.89 12.95
CA ILE A 240 -20.29 -10.55 11.81
C ILE A 240 -18.91 -10.17 12.35
N VAL A 241 -17.88 -10.92 11.96
CA VAL A 241 -16.49 -10.62 12.30
C VAL A 241 -15.83 -9.90 11.15
N THR A 242 -15.09 -8.85 11.47
CA THR A 242 -14.37 -8.02 10.50
C THR A 242 -12.98 -8.58 10.25
N SER A 243 -12.58 -8.80 8.99
CA SER A 243 -11.18 -9.06 8.65
C SER A 243 -10.35 -7.76 8.69
N LYS A 244 -9.07 -7.78 8.28
CA LYS A 244 -8.33 -6.54 8.04
C LYS A 244 -8.72 -5.94 6.67
N PRO A 245 -8.72 -4.61 6.53
CA PRO A 245 -8.97 -3.97 5.24
C PRO A 245 -7.83 -4.25 4.26
N HIS A 246 -8.18 -4.51 3.01
CA HIS A 246 -7.27 -4.60 1.88
C HIS A 246 -7.37 -3.31 1.05
N TYR A 247 -6.24 -2.80 0.58
CA TYR A 247 -6.19 -1.60 -0.24
C TYR A 247 -5.71 -1.94 -1.64
N ILE A 248 -6.44 -1.46 -2.64
CA ILE A 248 -6.04 -1.47 -4.05
C ILE A 248 -5.92 -0.02 -4.49
N LEU A 249 -4.79 0.31 -5.09
CA LEU A 249 -4.45 1.63 -5.58
C LEU A 249 -4.22 1.56 -7.09
N LEU A 250 -4.88 2.44 -7.81
CA LEU A 250 -4.81 2.52 -9.27
C LEU A 250 -4.28 3.90 -9.65
N PRO A 251 -2.99 4.03 -9.98
CA PRO A 251 -2.44 5.26 -10.53
C PRO A 251 -3.15 5.62 -11.84
N PHE A 252 -3.35 6.91 -12.08
CA PHE A 252 -3.95 7.36 -13.33
C PHE A 252 -3.01 7.06 -14.49
N SER A 253 -3.56 6.58 -15.60
CA SER A 253 -2.80 6.37 -16.85
C SER A 253 -1.56 5.47 -16.73
N SER A 254 -1.52 4.58 -15.73
CA SER A 254 -0.48 3.56 -15.55
C SER A 254 -1.08 2.16 -15.78
N PRO A 255 -0.30 1.18 -16.26
CA PRO A 255 -0.72 -0.22 -16.29
C PRO A 255 -0.56 -0.94 -14.95
N HIS A 256 0.06 -0.29 -13.95
CA HIS A 256 0.36 -0.91 -12.67
C HIS A 256 -0.83 -0.83 -11.71
N VAL A 257 -1.13 -1.96 -11.05
CA VAL A 257 -2.03 -2.07 -9.91
C VAL A 257 -1.18 -2.23 -8.66
N ILE A 258 -1.31 -1.30 -7.71
CA ILE A 258 -0.61 -1.37 -6.43
C ILE A 258 -1.58 -1.89 -5.39
N TYR A 259 -1.17 -2.83 -4.55
CA TYR A 259 -2.03 -3.40 -3.51
C TYR A 259 -1.29 -3.60 -2.19
N SER A 260 -2.03 -3.55 -1.10
CA SER A 260 -1.48 -3.74 0.24
C SER A 260 -1.19 -5.21 0.51
N CYS A 261 -0.02 -5.49 1.05
CA CYS A 261 0.37 -6.80 1.56
C CYS A 261 0.36 -6.80 3.08
N GLN A 262 -0.14 -7.86 3.68
CA GLN A 262 -0.08 -8.01 5.13
C GLN A 262 1.32 -8.47 5.57
N ASN A 263 1.85 -7.85 6.62
CA ASN A 263 3.22 -8.02 7.12
C ASN A 263 3.55 -9.42 7.70
N ASN A 264 2.92 -10.50 7.26
CA ASN A 264 3.23 -11.86 7.70
C ASN A 264 4.49 -12.43 7.00
N PHE A 265 5.19 -11.64 6.20
CA PHE A 265 6.53 -11.99 5.70
C PHE A 265 7.57 -11.83 6.84
N SER A 266 7.50 -12.72 7.82
CA SER A 266 8.63 -13.04 8.68
C SER A 266 9.69 -13.67 7.78
N ALA A 267 10.88 -13.07 7.72
CA ALA A 267 12.00 -13.46 6.86
C ALA A 267 12.60 -14.86 7.13
N GLU A 268 11.92 -15.73 7.89
CA GLU A 268 12.42 -17.06 8.28
C GLU A 268 11.94 -18.20 7.36
N ASN A 269 10.98 -17.97 6.46
CA ASN A 269 10.40 -19.05 5.63
C ASN A 269 10.87 -19.07 4.18
N VAL A 270 11.88 -18.29 3.78
CA VAL A 270 12.55 -18.49 2.48
C VAL A 270 13.60 -19.59 2.64
N ASN A 271 13.12 -20.81 2.88
CA ASN A 271 13.96 -21.99 2.77
C ASN A 271 14.37 -22.15 1.30
N VAL A 272 15.67 -22.29 1.10
CA VAL A 272 16.34 -22.63 -0.16
C VAL A 272 15.69 -23.90 -0.72
N ALA A 273 14.84 -23.76 -1.74
CA ALA A 273 14.34 -24.88 -2.51
C ALA A 273 15.20 -25.06 -3.77
N GLN A 274 16.18 -25.94 -3.67
CA GLN A 274 16.74 -26.61 -4.84
C GLN A 274 15.65 -27.50 -5.43
N GLY A 275 15.22 -27.20 -6.66
CA GLY A 275 14.54 -28.16 -7.55
C GLY A 275 13.11 -28.56 -7.19
N ASN A 276 12.18 -28.13 -8.05
CA ASN A 276 10.82 -28.64 -8.30
C ASN A 276 9.82 -28.71 -7.12
N GLU A 277 8.64 -28.14 -7.41
CA GLU A 277 7.40 -28.07 -6.60
C GLU A 277 7.35 -26.97 -5.53
N LEU A 278 6.80 -25.83 -5.98
CA LEU A 278 6.44 -24.66 -5.20
C LEU A 278 5.22 -24.95 -4.30
N LEU A 279 5.44 -25.51 -3.11
CA LEU A 279 4.45 -25.50 -2.03
C LEU A 279 4.76 -24.35 -1.08
N THR A 280 4.44 -23.12 -1.49
CA THR A 280 4.32 -22.02 -0.53
C THR A 280 3.10 -22.30 0.34
N THR A 281 3.29 -22.36 1.66
CA THR A 281 2.18 -22.37 2.62
C THR A 281 1.43 -21.04 2.49
N ASN A 282 0.45 -20.99 1.59
CA ASN A 282 -0.30 -19.78 1.27
C ASN A 282 -1.03 -19.31 2.53
N SER A 283 -0.57 -18.19 3.12
CA SER A 283 -1.30 -17.56 4.21
C SER A 283 -2.72 -17.18 3.72
N VAL A 284 -3.71 -17.25 4.60
CA VAL A 284 -5.12 -16.93 4.25
C VAL A 284 -5.25 -15.52 3.62
N ASP A 285 -4.39 -14.58 4.04
CA ASP A 285 -4.34 -13.21 3.52
C ASP A 285 -3.79 -13.11 2.08
N ASP A 286 -2.94 -14.05 1.67
CA ASP A 286 -2.45 -14.16 0.30
C ASP A 286 -3.57 -14.70 -0.62
N LEU A 287 -4.39 -15.63 -0.12
CA LEU A 287 -5.55 -16.13 -0.85
C LEU A 287 -6.60 -15.03 -1.09
N THR A 288 -6.91 -14.21 -0.08
CA THR A 288 -7.86 -13.10 -0.24
C THR A 288 -7.33 -12.06 -1.21
N THR A 289 -6.04 -11.75 -1.16
CA THR A 289 -5.41 -10.80 -2.10
C THR A 289 -5.47 -11.34 -3.54
N LYS A 290 -5.11 -12.61 -3.77
CA LYS A 290 -5.23 -13.27 -5.08
C LYS A 290 -6.66 -13.24 -5.60
N LEU A 291 -7.65 -13.49 -4.74
CA LEU A 291 -9.05 -13.45 -5.11
C LEU A 291 -9.51 -12.04 -5.52
N LEU A 292 -9.08 -11.01 -4.79
CA LEU A 292 -9.38 -9.62 -5.12
C LEU A 292 -8.76 -9.22 -6.46
N LEU A 293 -7.52 -9.62 -6.73
CA LEU A 293 -6.83 -9.39 -8.00
C LEU A 293 -7.53 -10.10 -9.16
N GLN A 294 -7.93 -11.36 -8.99
CA GLN A 294 -8.71 -12.10 -10.00
C GLN A 294 -10.09 -11.48 -10.26
N THR A 295 -10.74 -10.95 -9.21
CA THR A 295 -12.01 -10.24 -9.35
C THR A 295 -11.81 -8.92 -10.11
N LEU A 296 -10.68 -8.26 -9.91
CA LEU A 296 -10.30 -7.06 -10.64
C LEU A 296 -10.06 -7.40 -12.13
N GLU A 297 -9.30 -8.44 -12.45
CA GLU A 297 -9.07 -8.93 -13.83
C GLU A 297 -10.37 -9.18 -14.61
N SER A 298 -11.29 -9.95 -14.01
CA SER A 298 -12.58 -10.27 -14.63
C SER A 298 -13.45 -9.03 -14.82
N THR A 299 -13.39 -8.07 -13.91
CA THR A 299 -14.17 -6.83 -13.98
C THR A 299 -13.63 -5.89 -15.05
N ILE A 300 -12.31 -5.77 -15.18
CA ILE A 300 -11.71 -4.92 -16.21
C ILE A 300 -11.98 -5.53 -17.59
N SER A 301 -11.76 -6.83 -17.75
CA SER A 301 -11.99 -7.54 -19.03
C SER A 301 -13.44 -7.40 -19.52
N SER A 302 -14.41 -7.42 -18.59
CA SER A 302 -15.83 -7.23 -18.90
C SER A 302 -16.25 -5.77 -19.12
N SER A 303 -15.52 -4.80 -18.59
CA SER A 303 -15.79 -3.38 -18.82
C SER A 303 -15.33 -2.95 -20.22
N SER A 304 -14.18 -3.45 -20.67
CA SER A 304 -13.60 -3.16 -21.99
C SER A 304 -14.43 -3.68 -23.18
N SER A 305 -15.30 -4.67 -22.99
CA SER A 305 -16.21 -5.12 -24.04
C SER A 305 -17.43 -4.21 -24.25
N SER A 306 -17.73 -3.35 -23.27
CA SER A 306 -18.91 -2.46 -23.31
C SER A 306 -18.61 -1.05 -23.82
N SER A 307 -17.34 -0.61 -23.79
CA SER A 307 -16.94 0.76 -24.11
C SER A 307 -16.61 1.02 -25.58
N SER A 308 -16.64 0.00 -26.44
CA SER A 308 -16.41 0.16 -27.89
C SER A 308 -17.25 -0.80 -28.72
N SER A 309 -18.49 -0.43 -29.04
CA SER A 309 -19.00 -0.45 -30.42
C SER A 309 -20.53 -0.35 -30.51
N SER A 310 -20.97 0.64 -31.28
CA SER A 310 -22.21 0.66 -32.05
C SER A 310 -22.13 -0.27 -33.28
N ILE A 311 -21.45 -1.42 -33.15
CA ILE A 311 -21.27 -2.41 -34.22
C ILE A 311 -21.69 -3.76 -33.64
N PRO A 312 -22.60 -4.51 -34.29
CA PRO A 312 -23.14 -5.75 -33.75
C PRO A 312 -22.05 -6.82 -33.58
N SER A 313 -22.12 -7.49 -32.44
CA SER A 313 -21.23 -8.50 -31.89
C SER A 313 -21.20 -9.82 -32.68
N SER A 314 -20.63 -9.83 -33.88
CA SER A 314 -20.41 -11.09 -34.62
C SER A 314 -18.96 -11.45 -34.94
N PHE A 315 -17.95 -10.64 -34.57
CA PHE A 315 -16.53 -10.93 -34.88
C PHE A 315 -15.48 -10.45 -33.85
N GLY A 316 -15.85 -10.00 -32.64
CA GLY A 316 -14.88 -9.48 -31.67
C GLY A 316 -14.59 -10.45 -30.53
N ASN A 317 -13.42 -11.10 -30.53
CA ASN A 317 -12.87 -11.70 -29.30
C ASN A 317 -12.72 -10.58 -28.26
N GLY A 318 -13.43 -10.67 -27.14
CA GLY A 318 -13.33 -9.67 -26.07
C GLY A 318 -11.89 -9.54 -25.57
N ILE A 319 -11.45 -8.31 -25.33
CA ILE A 319 -10.11 -8.04 -24.81
C ILE A 319 -9.99 -8.70 -23.43
N GLN A 320 -9.13 -9.70 -23.30
CA GLN A 320 -8.85 -10.37 -22.04
C GLN A 320 -7.64 -9.71 -21.39
N ILE A 321 -7.80 -9.27 -20.14
CA ILE A 321 -6.76 -8.58 -19.38
C ILE A 321 -6.38 -9.45 -18.19
N ARG A 322 -5.07 -9.59 -17.96
CA ARG A 322 -4.53 -10.29 -16.81
C ARG A 322 -3.49 -9.45 -16.08
N LEU A 323 -3.38 -9.67 -14.78
CA LEU A 323 -2.38 -9.06 -13.93
C LEU A 323 -1.21 -10.03 -13.78
N PHE A 324 -0.03 -9.55 -14.07
CA PHE A 324 1.20 -10.28 -13.84
C PHE A 324 1.92 -9.64 -12.65
N ASN A 325 2.36 -10.47 -11.70
CA ASN A 325 3.19 -9.96 -10.61
C ASN A 325 4.52 -9.46 -11.18
N ASP A 326 4.94 -8.28 -10.75
CA ASP A 326 6.19 -7.70 -11.22
C ASP A 326 7.37 -8.57 -10.75
N THR A 327 8.18 -9.07 -11.70
CA THR A 327 9.39 -9.85 -11.42
C THR A 327 10.40 -9.08 -10.55
N ASP A 328 10.40 -7.76 -10.73
CA ASP A 328 11.24 -6.79 -10.04
C ASP A 328 10.92 -6.64 -8.53
N ASN A 329 9.67 -6.86 -8.12
CA ASN A 329 9.15 -6.45 -6.81
C ASN A 329 8.80 -7.66 -5.93
N LYS A 330 9.82 -8.47 -5.61
CA LYS A 330 9.65 -9.68 -4.76
C LYS A 330 9.46 -9.34 -3.28
N VAL A 331 9.95 -8.19 -2.84
CA VAL A 331 9.89 -7.75 -1.44
C VAL A 331 8.95 -6.54 -1.33
N PRO A 332 7.94 -6.58 -0.46
CA PRO A 332 6.96 -5.49 -0.38
C PRO A 332 7.58 -4.21 0.18
N LEU A 333 7.25 -3.07 -0.43
CA LEU A 333 7.74 -1.75 -0.03
C LEU A 333 6.89 -1.12 1.06
N LYS A 334 7.51 -0.58 2.12
CA LYS A 334 6.75 -0.01 3.25
C LYS A 334 6.16 1.38 3.02
N ASN A 335 6.59 2.12 1.99
CA ASN A 335 6.18 3.50 1.78
C ASN A 335 5.35 3.64 0.50
N LEU A 336 4.13 4.17 0.64
CA LEU A 336 3.24 4.43 -0.49
C LEU A 336 3.88 5.37 -1.53
N ASN A 337 4.55 6.43 -1.07
CA ASN A 337 5.19 7.40 -1.95
C ASN A 337 6.31 6.73 -2.77
N SER A 338 7.07 5.83 -2.14
CA SER A 338 8.14 5.08 -2.79
C SER A 338 7.64 4.14 -3.88
N ILE A 339 6.58 3.35 -3.62
CA ILE A 339 6.01 2.47 -4.65
C ILE A 339 5.39 3.28 -5.79
N PHE A 340 4.74 4.40 -5.47
CA PHE A 340 4.18 5.30 -6.48
C PHE A 340 5.28 5.95 -7.33
N LEU A 341 6.43 6.30 -6.75
CA LEU A 341 7.54 6.88 -7.51
C LEU A 341 8.14 5.87 -8.51
N LEU A 342 8.08 4.57 -8.20
CA LEU A 342 8.60 3.50 -9.05
C LEU A 342 7.62 3.02 -10.12
N LYS A 343 6.35 2.87 -9.75
CA LYS A 343 5.32 2.18 -10.54
C LYS A 343 4.13 3.08 -10.90
N GLY A 344 4.07 4.28 -10.34
CA GLY A 344 3.11 5.29 -10.74
C GLY A 344 3.56 6.06 -11.98
N ILE A 345 2.87 7.16 -12.27
CA ILE A 345 3.24 8.08 -13.34
C ILE A 345 4.35 9.01 -12.87
N SER A 346 5.58 8.54 -12.95
CA SER A 346 6.75 9.25 -12.47
C SER A 346 7.92 9.12 -13.44
N ARG A 347 8.66 10.23 -13.63
CA ARG A 347 9.91 10.26 -14.40
C ARG A 347 11.02 9.42 -13.73
N PHE A 348 10.94 9.25 -12.42
CA PHE A 348 11.91 8.52 -11.61
C PHE A 348 11.73 7.00 -11.67
N GLY A 349 10.64 6.48 -12.26
CA GLY A 349 10.35 5.05 -12.28
C GLY A 349 11.41 4.19 -12.99
N LYS A 350 12.12 4.77 -13.97
CA LYS A 350 13.21 4.11 -14.72
C LYS A 350 14.55 4.86 -14.67
N SER A 351 14.63 5.94 -13.89
CA SER A 351 15.75 6.88 -13.90
C SER A 351 16.21 7.14 -12.47
N LEU A 352 16.83 6.12 -11.87
CA LEU A 352 17.35 6.17 -10.51
C LEU A 352 18.88 6.19 -10.50
N GLY A 353 19.47 6.30 -9.30
CA GLY A 353 20.91 6.35 -9.11
C GLY A 353 21.55 7.53 -9.86
N ALA A 354 22.54 7.25 -10.69
CA ALA A 354 23.22 8.26 -11.50
C ALA A 354 22.30 9.01 -12.50
N TRP A 355 21.13 8.45 -12.85
CA TRP A 355 20.23 9.00 -13.87
C TRP A 355 19.14 9.92 -13.33
N ILE A 356 19.05 10.07 -12.01
CA ILE A 356 18.10 10.96 -11.32
C ILE A 356 18.06 12.39 -11.89
N PRO A 357 19.19 13.06 -12.23
CA PRO A 357 19.17 14.44 -12.72
C PRO A 357 18.38 14.63 -14.01
N TYR A 358 18.26 13.58 -14.84
CA TYR A 358 17.43 13.60 -16.05
C TYR A 358 15.94 13.51 -15.72
N ALA A 359 15.58 12.77 -14.67
CA ALA A 359 14.20 12.74 -14.17
C ALA A 359 13.80 14.05 -13.50
N ASP A 360 14.74 14.73 -12.83
CA ASP A 360 14.50 16.02 -12.18
C ASP A 360 14.52 17.19 -13.18
N GLY A 361 15.07 17.00 -14.38
CA GLY A 361 15.24 18.07 -15.37
C GLY A 361 16.33 19.07 -14.99
N GLN A 362 17.30 18.67 -14.17
CA GLN A 362 18.46 19.51 -13.81
C GLN A 362 19.49 19.60 -14.94
N VAL A 363 19.56 18.58 -15.79
CA VAL A 363 20.55 18.50 -16.87
C VAL A 363 20.13 19.34 -18.07
N ASP A 364 18.83 19.31 -18.39
CA ASP A 364 18.27 19.99 -19.54
C ASP A 364 17.96 21.44 -19.18
N VAL A 365 18.35 22.36 -20.07
CA VAL A 365 18.10 23.79 -19.92
C VAL A 365 17.00 24.16 -20.91
N ASP A 366 15.99 24.88 -20.45
CA ASP A 366 14.91 25.33 -21.33
C ASP A 366 15.49 26.22 -22.44
N VAL A 367 15.06 25.99 -23.69
CA VAL A 367 15.60 26.66 -24.89
C VAL A 367 15.41 28.18 -24.80
N LEU A 368 14.39 28.62 -24.07
CA LEU A 368 14.05 30.03 -23.87
C LEU A 368 14.60 30.62 -22.57
N SER A 369 15.31 29.83 -21.75
CA SER A 369 15.87 30.33 -20.49
C SER A 369 17.07 31.25 -20.73
N SER A 370 17.27 32.18 -19.81
CA SER A 370 18.43 33.10 -19.85
C SER A 370 19.71 32.27 -19.71
N GLY A 371 20.62 32.39 -20.69
CA GLY A 371 21.80 31.51 -20.83
C GLY A 371 22.79 31.50 -19.65
N GLY A 372 22.59 32.32 -18.61
CA GLY A 372 23.47 32.36 -17.43
C GLY A 372 23.49 31.07 -16.60
N ASP A 373 22.42 30.28 -16.63
CA ASP A 373 22.27 29.06 -15.80
C ASP A 373 22.67 27.78 -16.54
N SER A 374 23.21 27.87 -17.75
CA SER A 374 23.57 26.70 -18.54
C SER A 374 24.75 25.94 -17.94
N VAL A 375 24.63 24.60 -17.87
CA VAL A 375 25.71 23.66 -17.50
C VAL A 375 26.98 23.91 -18.31
N LEU A 376 26.83 24.29 -19.59
CA LEU A 376 27.95 24.55 -20.49
C LEU A 376 28.70 25.83 -20.14
N ILE A 377 28.02 26.81 -19.54
CA ILE A 377 28.58 28.12 -19.20
C ILE A 377 29.13 28.12 -17.78
N ASN A 378 28.46 27.43 -16.85
CA ASN A 378 28.92 27.28 -15.47
C ASN A 378 28.87 25.81 -15.01
N PRO A 379 29.87 24.99 -15.38
CA PRO A 379 29.94 23.59 -14.95
C PRO A 379 30.15 23.46 -13.43
N GLY A 380 30.65 24.52 -12.77
CA GLY A 380 30.87 24.56 -11.32
C GLY A 380 29.61 24.79 -10.50
N GLY A 381 28.53 25.32 -11.10
CA GLY A 381 27.30 25.66 -10.39
C GLY A 381 26.58 24.46 -9.79
N PHE A 382 26.76 23.25 -10.34
CA PHE A 382 26.12 22.00 -9.87
C PHE A 382 26.68 21.46 -8.55
N PHE A 383 27.65 22.16 -7.95
CA PHE A 383 28.39 21.70 -6.79
C PHE A 383 28.29 22.71 -5.65
N GLU A 384 27.32 22.53 -4.77
CA GLU A 384 27.37 23.09 -3.41
C GLU A 384 27.77 21.96 -2.48
N PRO A 385 29.06 21.89 -2.05
CA PRO A 385 29.45 20.96 -1.01
C PRO A 385 28.86 21.46 0.31
N ASP A 386 27.64 21.04 0.60
CA ASP A 386 27.11 21.14 1.95
C ASP A 386 27.86 20.14 2.81
N HIS A 387 28.66 20.71 3.70
CA HIS A 387 29.37 20.17 4.85
C HIS A 387 30.81 20.70 4.84
N ALA A 388 31.18 21.34 5.94
CA ALA A 388 32.50 21.87 6.22
C ALA A 388 33.58 20.79 5.99
N SER A 389 34.08 20.70 4.77
CA SER A 389 35.03 19.67 4.36
C SER A 389 36.43 20.01 4.90
N ARG A 390 36.60 19.76 6.20
CA ARG A 390 37.91 19.50 6.80
C ARG A 390 38.38 18.15 6.29
N GLY A 391 39.17 18.16 5.22
CA GLY A 391 39.70 16.95 4.60
C GLY A 391 40.70 17.29 3.48
N THR A 392 41.51 16.30 3.11
CA THR A 392 42.42 16.40 1.96
C THR A 392 41.65 16.56 0.65
N GLU A 393 42.26 17.15 -0.38
CA GLU A 393 41.63 17.32 -1.71
C GLU A 393 41.09 16.00 -2.26
N ALA A 394 41.84 14.91 -2.08
CA ALA A 394 41.42 13.57 -2.46
C ALA A 394 40.13 13.09 -1.75
N ALA A 395 39.87 13.52 -0.52
CA ALA A 395 38.62 13.19 0.17
C ALA A 395 37.42 13.93 -0.44
N LYS A 396 37.60 15.21 -0.80
CA LYS A 396 36.57 16.01 -1.47
C LYS A 396 36.25 15.47 -2.87
N GLU A 397 37.27 15.00 -3.60
CA GLU A 397 37.08 14.35 -4.89
C GLU A 397 36.30 13.05 -4.78
N ARG A 398 36.62 12.21 -3.77
CA ARG A 398 35.86 10.97 -3.52
C ARG A 398 34.40 11.26 -3.19
N GLN A 399 34.14 12.21 -2.31
CA GLN A 399 32.77 12.62 -1.94
C GLN A 399 31.98 13.10 -3.17
N LYS A 400 32.63 13.85 -4.05
CA LYS A 400 32.03 14.30 -5.31
C LYS A 400 31.68 13.12 -6.22
N VAL A 401 32.61 12.18 -6.40
CA VAL A 401 32.43 11.05 -7.31
C VAL A 401 31.39 10.06 -6.77
N SER A 402 31.38 9.82 -5.45
CA SER A 402 30.38 8.99 -4.80
C SER A 402 28.99 9.61 -4.94
N ALA A 403 28.82 10.91 -4.66
CA ALA A 403 27.54 11.60 -4.84
C ALA A 403 27.04 11.53 -6.29
N LEU A 404 27.91 11.77 -7.27
CA LEU A 404 27.54 11.65 -8.69
C LEU A 404 27.15 10.23 -9.09
N ARG A 405 27.79 9.20 -8.53
CA ARG A 405 27.49 7.80 -8.85
C ARG A 405 26.18 7.31 -8.25
N PHE A 406 25.90 7.67 -7.00
CA PHE A 406 24.73 7.16 -6.27
C PHE A 406 23.49 8.06 -6.40
N LYS A 407 23.66 9.37 -6.63
CA LYS A 407 22.55 10.33 -6.73
C LYS A 407 22.48 11.05 -8.08
N GLY A 408 23.52 10.99 -8.89
CA GLY A 408 23.63 11.71 -10.17
C GLY A 408 23.88 13.22 -10.03
N SER A 409 23.48 13.84 -8.93
CA SER A 409 23.71 15.26 -8.62
C SER A 409 24.32 15.41 -7.23
N ALA A 410 25.15 16.45 -7.07
CA ALA A 410 25.64 16.88 -5.76
C ALA A 410 24.64 17.83 -5.05
N ARG A 411 23.67 18.39 -5.78
CA ARG A 411 22.62 19.23 -5.20
C ARG A 411 21.53 18.36 -4.56
N PRO A 412 20.96 18.79 -3.42
CA PRO A 412 19.78 18.13 -2.89
C PRO A 412 18.61 18.29 -3.87
N ILE A 413 17.90 17.20 -4.11
CA ILE A 413 16.73 17.18 -5.00
C ILE A 413 15.58 17.86 -4.28
N LYS A 414 14.89 18.78 -4.96
CA LYS A 414 13.78 19.52 -4.36
C LYS A 414 12.55 18.61 -4.25
N THR A 415 12.15 18.29 -3.02
CA THR A 415 11.04 17.38 -2.70
C THR A 415 9.71 17.76 -3.36
N ARG A 416 9.46 19.06 -3.58
CA ARG A 416 8.21 19.55 -4.21
C ARG A 416 8.04 19.13 -5.67
N GLN A 417 9.12 18.78 -6.36
CA GLN A 417 9.11 18.37 -7.77
C GLN A 417 9.01 16.85 -7.97
N LEU A 418 9.18 16.05 -6.91
CA LEU A 418 9.13 14.58 -6.99
C LEU A 418 7.75 14.04 -7.36
N PHE A 419 6.71 14.81 -7.05
CA PHE A 419 5.32 14.53 -7.43
C PHE A 419 4.84 15.72 -8.25
N GLU A 420 5.19 15.78 -9.54
CA GLU A 420 4.61 16.72 -10.50
C GLU A 420 3.09 16.50 -10.59
N THR A 421 2.35 17.00 -9.61
CA THR A 421 0.97 17.41 -9.81
C THR A 421 1.03 18.86 -10.24
N VAL A 422 0.44 19.13 -11.40
CA VAL A 422 0.07 20.46 -11.89
C VAL A 422 -0.87 21.10 -10.87
N VAL A 423 -0.33 21.62 -9.77
CA VAL A 423 -0.95 22.72 -9.07
C VAL A 423 -0.54 23.93 -9.88
N THR A 424 -1.44 24.33 -10.78
CA THR A 424 -1.31 25.53 -11.59
C THR A 424 -0.79 26.66 -10.72
N GLU A 425 0.25 27.36 -11.17
CA GLU A 425 0.91 28.46 -10.45
C GLU A 425 -0.02 29.67 -10.16
N HIS A 426 -1.32 29.57 -10.48
CA HIS A 426 -2.31 30.60 -10.24
C HIS A 426 -2.74 30.78 -8.78
N ASP A 427 -2.36 29.90 -7.85
CA ASP A 427 -2.69 30.03 -6.42
C ASP A 427 -1.58 30.70 -5.57
N GLN A 428 -0.63 31.42 -6.18
CA GLN A 428 0.39 32.16 -5.43
C GLN A 428 -0.12 33.41 -4.69
N HIS A 429 -1.41 33.73 -4.76
CA HIS A 429 -1.98 34.93 -4.13
C HIS A 429 -2.63 34.75 -2.75
N SER A 430 -2.63 33.56 -2.16
CA SER A 430 -3.07 33.36 -0.77
C SER A 430 -1.89 32.98 0.13
N LYS A 431 -1.14 33.98 0.60
CA LYS A 431 0.00 33.82 1.52
C LYS A 431 -0.38 33.43 2.97
N ASP A 432 -1.66 33.27 3.31
CA ASP A 432 -2.11 33.06 4.69
C ASP A 432 -3.00 31.83 4.90
N GLN A 433 -2.61 30.68 4.36
CA GLN A 433 -3.09 29.40 4.91
C GLN A 433 -1.89 28.60 5.37
N ASP A 434 -1.75 28.46 6.69
CA ASP A 434 -0.87 27.50 7.34
C ASP A 434 -1.14 26.11 6.76
N LEU A 435 -0.38 25.72 5.72
CA LEU A 435 -0.38 24.36 5.22
C LEU A 435 0.08 23.48 6.39
N VAL A 436 -0.85 22.71 6.95
CA VAL A 436 -0.55 21.75 8.01
C VAL A 436 0.39 20.70 7.42
N ILE A 437 1.68 20.90 7.59
CA ILE A 437 2.71 19.92 7.25
C ILE A 437 2.43 18.70 8.14
N LEU A 438 2.10 17.58 7.52
CA LEU A 438 1.82 16.34 8.25
C LEU A 438 3.10 15.89 8.96
N ASP A 439 2.98 15.25 10.13
CA ASP A 439 4.16 14.84 10.90
C ASP A 439 5.08 13.91 10.10
N ASP A 440 4.52 13.10 9.20
CA ASP A 440 5.31 12.25 8.29
C ASP A 440 5.97 13.02 7.14
N GLU A 441 5.44 14.18 6.71
CA GLU A 441 6.17 15.06 5.79
C GLU A 441 7.39 15.68 6.46
N LYS A 442 7.30 16.01 7.76
CA LYS A 442 8.48 16.43 8.51
C LYS A 442 9.51 15.32 8.57
N ASN A 443 9.09 14.08 8.84
CA ASN A 443 9.99 12.92 8.85
C ASN A 443 10.62 12.66 7.46
N GLU A 444 9.88 12.84 6.37
CA GLU A 444 10.40 12.75 4.99
C GLU A 444 11.38 13.89 4.67
N ILE A 445 11.08 15.12 5.06
CA ILE A 445 11.97 16.28 4.90
C ILE A 445 13.25 16.10 5.70
N GLU A 446 13.15 15.65 6.95
CA GLU A 446 14.30 15.33 7.81
C GLU A 446 15.15 14.22 7.18
N ARG A 447 14.53 13.16 6.62
CA ARG A 447 15.30 12.12 5.92
C ARG A 447 15.98 12.65 4.67
N MET A 448 15.30 13.44 3.85
CA MET A 448 15.88 14.03 2.65
C MET A 448 16.94 15.10 2.96
N SER A 449 16.96 15.62 4.20
CA SER A 449 18.05 16.48 4.67
C SER A 449 19.34 15.71 4.94
N ASP A 450 19.27 14.38 5.11
CA ASP A 450 20.45 13.54 5.24
C ASP A 450 21.17 13.46 3.87
N PRO A 451 22.46 13.84 3.81
CA PRO A 451 23.23 13.84 2.57
C PRO A 451 23.39 12.45 1.95
N TYR A 452 23.19 11.37 2.70
CA TYR A 452 23.30 10.01 2.17
C TYR A 452 21.96 9.38 1.80
N SER A 453 20.83 9.87 2.33
CA SER A 453 19.52 9.28 2.05
C SER A 453 19.26 9.24 0.55
N SER A 454 18.86 8.06 0.06
CA SER A 454 18.36 7.91 -1.30
C SER A 454 16.94 8.48 -1.40
N ILE A 455 16.47 8.72 -2.64
CA ILE A 455 15.08 9.13 -2.88
C ILE A 455 14.10 8.03 -2.42
N ILE A 456 14.50 6.77 -2.59
CA ILE A 456 13.65 5.60 -2.36
C ILE A 456 14.37 4.66 -1.40
N PRO A 457 13.98 4.61 -0.11
CA PRO A 457 14.66 3.76 0.86
C PRO A 457 14.34 2.28 0.61
N ILE A 458 15.30 1.58 -0.02
CA ILE A 458 15.20 0.16 -0.33
C ILE A 458 15.80 -0.64 0.82
N ARG A 459 14.99 -1.54 1.40
CA ARG A 459 15.35 -2.25 2.63
C ARG A 459 16.03 -3.58 2.42
N GLN A 460 15.75 -4.23 1.29
CA GLN A 460 16.31 -5.54 0.97
C GLN A 460 16.50 -5.65 -0.54
N ILE A 461 17.66 -6.15 -0.96
CA ILE A 461 17.91 -6.53 -2.34
C ILE A 461 18.89 -7.70 -2.40
N ASP A 462 18.60 -8.64 -3.29
CA ASP A 462 19.38 -9.87 -3.47
C ASP A 462 19.90 -9.92 -4.92
N PHE A 463 21.19 -10.20 -5.09
CA PHE A 463 21.85 -10.35 -6.37
C PHE A 463 22.54 -11.72 -6.48
N GLU A 464 22.48 -12.34 -7.65
CA GLU A 464 23.16 -13.60 -7.95
C GLU A 464 24.10 -13.40 -9.16
N LEU A 465 25.40 -13.24 -8.90
CA LEU A 465 26.40 -13.07 -9.94
C LEU A 465 26.77 -14.43 -10.54
N LYS A 466 26.54 -14.61 -11.84
CA LYS A 466 26.96 -15.79 -12.60
C LYS A 466 28.08 -15.39 -13.56
N GLY A 467 29.31 -15.72 -13.17
CA GLY A 467 30.52 -15.51 -13.96
C GLY A 467 31.05 -16.81 -14.53
N SER A 468 31.84 -16.73 -15.60
CA SER A 468 32.65 -17.87 -16.04
C SER A 468 34.11 -17.50 -16.07
N VAL A 469 34.94 -18.27 -15.37
CA VAL A 469 36.39 -18.07 -15.34
C VAL A 469 37.06 -19.14 -16.20
N ASN A 470 37.91 -18.70 -17.12
CA ASN A 470 38.75 -19.58 -17.94
C ASN A 470 40.02 -19.90 -17.15
N LEU A 471 40.10 -21.10 -16.58
CA LEU A 471 41.33 -21.55 -15.92
C LEU A 471 42.27 -22.14 -16.99
N ALA A 472 43.36 -21.44 -17.27
CA ALA A 472 44.43 -21.95 -18.11
C ALA A 472 45.26 -22.96 -17.30
N ARG A 473 45.14 -24.26 -17.61
CA ARG A 473 46.09 -25.27 -17.11
C ARG A 473 47.38 -25.16 -17.91
N LYS A 474 48.51 -24.87 -17.24
CA LYS A 474 49.84 -24.68 -17.85
C LYS A 474 50.29 -25.80 -18.80
N ASN A 475 49.73 -27.02 -18.70
CA ASN A 475 50.22 -28.18 -19.46
C ASN A 475 49.19 -28.87 -20.39
N ASN A 476 48.01 -28.30 -20.66
CA ASN A 476 47.08 -28.91 -21.63
C ASN A 476 46.20 -27.88 -22.35
N LYS A 477 46.18 -27.91 -23.69
CA LYS A 477 45.44 -27.00 -24.59
C LYS A 477 43.89 -27.00 -24.42
N LYS A 478 43.32 -27.73 -23.45
CA LYS A 478 41.89 -27.70 -23.16
C LYS A 478 41.58 -26.62 -22.11
N LYS A 479 41.01 -25.50 -22.57
CA LYS A 479 40.39 -24.49 -21.71
C LYS A 479 39.17 -25.11 -21.02
N VAL A 480 39.23 -25.27 -19.69
CA VAL A 480 38.05 -25.66 -18.90
C VAL A 480 37.36 -24.39 -18.44
N LYS A 481 36.16 -24.14 -18.96
CA LYS A 481 35.28 -23.06 -18.51
C LYS A 481 34.63 -23.51 -17.20
N ARG A 482 34.87 -22.79 -16.10
CA ARG A 482 34.15 -23.01 -14.83
C ARG A 482 33.15 -21.89 -14.62
N GLU A 483 31.92 -22.25 -14.28
CA GLU A 483 30.89 -21.32 -13.86
C GLU A 483 31.03 -21.09 -12.35
N ILE A 484 31.02 -19.82 -11.94
CA ILE A 484 31.10 -19.38 -10.55
C ILE A 484 29.84 -18.58 -10.28
N THR A 485 29.14 -18.95 -9.22
CA THR A 485 27.95 -18.26 -8.75
C THR A 485 28.24 -17.65 -7.38
N VAL A 486 28.06 -16.33 -7.25
CA VAL A 486 28.19 -15.61 -5.98
C VAL A 486 26.86 -14.94 -5.68
N SER A 487 26.28 -15.19 -4.51
CA SER A 487 25.05 -14.54 -4.07
C SER A 487 25.37 -13.44 -3.05
N LEU A 488 24.89 -12.23 -3.31
CA LEU A 488 24.99 -11.06 -2.44
C LEU A 488 23.59 -10.71 -1.94
N LYS A 489 23.44 -10.51 -0.64
CA LYS A 489 22.17 -10.09 -0.03
C LYS A 489 22.41 -8.89 0.85
N PHE A 490 21.67 -7.82 0.59
CA PHE A 490 21.75 -6.58 1.35
C PHE A 490 20.47 -6.41 2.15
N LEU A 491 20.60 -5.96 3.40
CA LEU A 491 19.49 -5.68 4.30
C LEU A 491 19.81 -4.39 5.08
N GLY A 492 18.85 -3.47 5.15
CA GLY A 492 19.00 -2.20 5.84
C GLY A 492 17.73 -1.37 5.88
N SER A 493 17.81 -0.16 6.40
CA SER A 493 16.75 0.87 6.26
C SER A 493 16.77 1.50 4.86
N ASP A 494 17.97 1.80 4.36
CA ASP A 494 18.27 2.30 3.03
C ASP A 494 19.62 1.75 2.56
N ILE A 495 19.59 0.78 1.66
CA ILE A 495 20.79 0.07 1.18
C ILE A 495 21.68 0.99 0.34
N TYR A 496 21.10 1.75 -0.59
CA TYR A 496 21.88 2.59 -1.49
C TYR A 496 22.43 3.82 -0.79
N GLY A 497 21.70 4.36 0.20
CA GLY A 497 22.23 5.40 1.08
C GLY A 497 23.43 4.91 1.89
N GLY A 498 23.35 3.71 2.48
CA GLY A 498 24.48 3.12 3.20
C GLY A 498 25.69 2.78 2.30
N LEU A 499 25.46 2.30 1.08
CA LEU A 499 26.52 2.05 0.11
C LEU A 499 27.20 3.36 -0.34
N HIS A 500 26.43 4.43 -0.48
CA HIS A 500 26.95 5.77 -0.76
C HIS A 500 27.86 6.27 0.39
N GLU A 501 27.45 6.08 1.65
CA GLU A 501 28.26 6.41 2.82
C GLU A 501 29.58 5.60 2.85
N LEU A 502 29.53 4.30 2.60
CA LEU A 502 30.73 3.45 2.54
C LEU A 502 31.69 3.85 1.41
N ALA A 503 31.15 4.32 0.29
CA ALA A 503 31.96 4.82 -0.83
C ALA A 503 32.65 6.14 -0.49
N ASP A 504 31.95 7.04 0.20
CA ASP A 504 32.52 8.31 0.67
C ASP A 504 33.66 8.09 1.69
N GLN A 505 33.47 7.12 2.60
CA GLN A 505 34.48 6.71 3.58
C GLN A 505 35.67 5.95 2.95
N GLY A 506 35.58 5.54 1.68
CA GLY A 506 36.65 4.86 0.95
C GLY A 506 36.70 3.33 1.15
N PHE A 507 35.67 2.73 1.74
CA PHE A 507 35.54 1.27 1.83
C PHE A 507 35.06 0.65 0.49
N LEU A 508 34.35 1.44 -0.31
CA LEU A 508 33.91 1.07 -1.66
C LEU A 508 34.50 2.07 -2.67
N ASP A 509 35.14 1.56 -3.72
CA ASP A 509 35.63 2.43 -4.79
C ASP A 509 34.50 2.83 -5.75
N ALA A 510 34.09 4.11 -5.68
CA ALA A 510 33.02 4.66 -6.51
C ALA A 510 33.36 4.67 -8.02
N TYR A 511 34.64 4.60 -8.40
CA TYR A 511 35.04 4.58 -9.81
C TYR A 511 34.79 3.23 -10.48
N THR A 512 34.90 2.14 -9.72
CA THR A 512 34.77 0.77 -10.21
C THR A 512 33.45 0.11 -9.83
N ALA A 513 32.64 0.75 -8.98
CA ALA A 513 31.31 0.29 -8.61
C ALA A 513 30.41 0.12 -9.87
N PRO A 514 29.85 -1.08 -10.10
CA PRO A 514 28.97 -1.33 -11.23
C PRO A 514 27.57 -0.75 -11.00
N ASN A 515 26.85 -0.49 -12.09
CA ASN A 515 25.54 0.18 -12.11
C ASN A 515 24.47 -0.48 -11.22
N TRP A 516 24.50 -1.80 -11.06
CA TRP A 516 23.54 -2.54 -10.21
C TRP A 516 23.82 -2.34 -8.70
N ILE A 517 25.02 -1.90 -8.31
CA ILE A 517 25.37 -1.50 -6.93
C ILE A 517 25.01 -0.04 -6.66
N THR A 518 25.04 0.83 -7.67
CA THR A 518 24.77 2.28 -7.53
C THR A 518 23.28 2.65 -7.49
N GLY A 519 22.38 1.67 -7.66
CA GLY A 519 20.94 1.85 -7.49
C GLY A 519 20.18 2.33 -8.72
N GLU A 520 20.78 2.24 -9.91
CA GLU A 520 20.14 2.63 -11.17
C GLU A 520 18.87 1.83 -11.49
N GLU A 521 18.85 0.55 -11.11
CA GLU A 521 17.73 -0.37 -11.35
C GLU A 521 16.72 -0.41 -10.18
N GLY A 522 16.91 0.42 -9.15
CA GLY A 522 16.00 0.52 -8.00
C GLY A 522 15.83 -0.80 -7.24
N ILE A 523 14.61 -1.33 -7.20
CA ILE A 523 14.26 -2.54 -6.42
C ILE A 523 14.70 -3.83 -7.10
N LYS A 524 15.08 -3.77 -8.39
CA LYS A 524 15.37 -4.97 -9.19
C LYS A 524 16.59 -5.70 -8.64
N GLY A 525 16.33 -6.75 -7.86
CA GLY A 525 17.30 -7.79 -7.52
C GLY A 525 17.20 -8.95 -8.50
N GLY A 526 18.32 -9.55 -8.88
CA GLY A 526 18.30 -10.54 -9.95
C GLY A 526 19.64 -11.18 -10.25
N ILE A 527 19.66 -11.89 -11.38
CA ILE A 527 20.85 -12.63 -11.81
C ILE A 527 21.69 -11.70 -12.66
N ILE A 528 22.95 -11.53 -12.29
CA ILE A 528 23.89 -10.73 -13.06
C ILE A 528 24.69 -11.66 -13.98
N LYS A 529 24.55 -11.47 -15.28
CA LYS A 529 25.31 -12.20 -16.31
C LYS A 529 26.10 -11.19 -17.14
N ASN A 530 27.40 -11.46 -17.33
CA ASN A 530 28.29 -10.59 -18.12
C ASN A 530 28.28 -9.11 -17.66
N GLY A 531 28.13 -8.86 -16.36
CA GLY A 531 28.12 -7.52 -15.78
C GLY A 531 26.80 -6.74 -15.93
N LYS A 532 25.75 -7.35 -16.51
CA LYS A 532 24.41 -6.76 -16.61
C LYS A 532 23.41 -7.53 -15.77
N LEU A 533 22.46 -6.80 -15.19
CA LEU A 533 21.32 -7.35 -14.49
C LEU A 533 20.31 -7.89 -15.51
N ASN A 534 19.89 -9.14 -15.34
CA ASN A 534 18.89 -9.82 -16.18
C ASN A 534 17.65 -10.20 -15.38
#